data_AF-A0A8T1UI14-F1
#
_entry.id   AF-A0A8T1UI14-F1
#
_cell.length_a   1.000
_cell.length_b   1.000
_cell.length_c   1.000
_cell.angle_alpha   90.00
_cell.angle_beta   90.00
_cell.angle_gamma   90.00
#
_symmetry.space_group_name_H-M   'P 1'
#
loop_
_entity.id
_entity.type
_entity.pdbx_description
1 polymer ?
#
loop_
_entity_poly.entity_id
_entity_poly.type
_entity_poly.pdbx_seq_one_letter_code
_entity_poly.pdbx_strand_id
1 'polypeptide(L)'
;MGRPKWLSNFTDLATEYGLPQTSADDVVHLAANKLLLGISSLVNTYNETVMFGVASMLCRLGVRPRPTSTLASHAVANFMAILAYVGYEKDDYLSSYASDPVLALGAIKVWYTRKDGLAKYILPQLKRLILDEVLDTGGIGEMVARILLLLAMDKCVIGDKLFYLC
;
A
#
# COMPACT_ATOMS: atom_id res chain seq x y z
N MET A 1 7.25 2.40 11.78
CA MET A 1 6.00 2.17 12.55
C MET A 1 5.63 0.69 12.49
N GLY A 2 5.22 0.05 13.58
CA GLY A 2 4.90 -1.39 13.59
C GLY A 2 3.59 -1.76 12.87
N ARG A 3 3.47 -3.05 12.50
CA ARG A 3 2.27 -3.64 11.88
C ARG A 3 1.12 -3.74 12.88
N PRO A 4 -0.02 -3.08 12.63
CA PRO A 4 -1.19 -3.22 13.50
C PRO A 4 -1.73 -4.65 13.42
N LYS A 5 -2.25 -5.17 14.55
CA LYS A 5 -3.12 -6.35 14.54
C LYS A 5 -4.51 -5.88 14.13
N TRP A 6 -4.86 -6.00 12.85
CA TRP A 6 -6.15 -5.51 12.33
C TRP A 6 -7.35 -6.06 13.12
N LEU A 7 -7.30 -7.35 13.49
CA LEU A 7 -8.37 -8.03 14.22
C LEU A 7 -8.59 -7.49 15.64
N SER A 8 -7.53 -7.09 16.36
CA SER A 8 -7.69 -6.54 17.72
C SER A 8 -8.37 -5.18 17.71
N ASN A 9 -8.37 -4.48 16.57
CA ASN A 9 -9.13 -3.23 16.37
C ASN A 9 -10.59 -3.50 15.97
N PHE A 10 -10.92 -4.73 15.57
CA PHE A 10 -12.25 -5.14 15.13
C PHE A 10 -13.09 -5.79 16.24
N THR A 11 -12.46 -6.39 17.26
CA THR A 11 -13.14 -7.13 18.33
C THR A 11 -13.61 -6.24 19.49
N ASP A 12 -14.70 -6.65 20.15
CA ASP A 12 -15.33 -6.09 21.35
C ASP A 12 -14.42 -5.82 22.58
N LEU A 13 -13.13 -6.15 22.50
CA LEU A 13 -12.14 -5.76 23.51
C LEU A 13 -12.02 -4.23 23.65
N ALA A 14 -12.24 -3.47 22.57
CA ALA A 14 -12.33 -2.00 22.66
C ALA A 14 -13.47 -1.58 23.61
N THR A 15 -14.60 -2.27 23.55
CA THR A 15 -15.77 -2.08 24.42
C THR A 15 -15.47 -2.45 25.88
N GLU A 16 -14.66 -3.49 26.12
CA GLU A 16 -14.18 -3.90 27.46
C GLU A 16 -13.22 -2.86 28.09
N TYR A 17 -12.46 -2.13 27.27
CA TYR A 17 -11.54 -1.06 27.72
C TYR A 17 -12.11 0.37 27.56
N GLY A 18 -13.40 0.53 27.22
CA GLY A 18 -14.05 1.83 27.09
C GLY A 18 -13.63 2.67 25.87
N LEU A 19 -13.03 2.04 24.86
CA LEU A 19 -12.64 2.66 23.59
C LEU A 19 -13.80 2.57 22.58
N PRO A 20 -13.99 3.59 21.72
CA PRO A 20 -15.04 3.56 20.70
C PRO A 20 -14.82 2.39 19.72
N GLN A 21 -15.91 1.71 19.34
CA GLN A 21 -15.88 0.67 18.32
C GLN A 21 -15.27 1.24 17.04
N THR A 22 -14.18 0.64 16.57
CA THR A 22 -13.49 1.08 15.36
C THR A 22 -14.26 0.54 14.16
N SER A 23 -14.80 1.42 13.32
CA SER A 23 -15.55 0.98 12.15
C SER A 23 -14.61 0.32 11.12
N ALA A 24 -15.17 -0.49 10.21
CA ALA A 24 -14.40 -1.03 9.10
C ALA A 24 -13.73 0.08 8.27
N ASP A 25 -14.37 1.26 8.14
CA ASP A 25 -13.78 2.40 7.43
C ASP A 25 -12.58 2.97 8.18
N ASP A 26 -12.64 3.09 9.51
CA ASP A 26 -11.51 3.59 10.32
C ASP A 26 -10.26 2.70 10.17
N VAL A 27 -10.45 1.38 10.08
CA VAL A 27 -9.36 0.43 9.86
C VAL A 27 -8.78 0.57 8.45
N VAL A 28 -9.62 0.74 7.43
CA VAL A 28 -9.19 1.00 6.05
C VAL A 28 -8.47 2.35 5.94
N HIS A 29 -8.96 3.38 6.61
CA HIS A 29 -8.34 4.70 6.68
C HIS A 29 -6.98 4.63 7.39
N LEU A 30 -6.87 3.86 8.48
CA LEU A 30 -5.60 3.61 9.14
C LEU A 30 -4.62 2.90 8.21
N ALA A 31 -5.06 1.88 7.46
CA ALA A 31 -4.22 1.18 6.50
C ALA A 31 -3.75 2.10 5.37
N ALA A 32 -4.64 2.96 4.84
CA ALA A 32 -4.29 3.98 3.85
C ALA A 32 -3.22 4.94 4.38
N ASN A 33 -3.40 5.45 5.61
CA ASN A 33 -2.42 6.31 6.25
C ASN A 33 -1.09 5.58 6.46
N LYS A 34 -1.08 4.30 6.85
CA LYS A 34 0.16 3.50 7.01
C LYS A 34 0.95 3.37 5.71
N LEU A 35 0.27 3.27 4.56
CA LEU A 35 0.91 3.31 3.23
C LEU A 35 1.46 4.70 2.86
N LEU A 36 1.14 5.72 3.65
CA LEU A 36 1.55 7.12 3.50
C LEU A 36 2.31 7.65 4.73
N LEU A 37 3.06 6.80 5.43
CA LEU A 37 3.84 7.18 6.64
C LEU A 37 3.02 7.73 7.82
N GLY A 38 1.73 7.39 7.89
CA GLY A 38 0.80 7.93 8.88
C GLY A 38 0.30 9.34 8.57
N ILE A 39 0.69 9.92 7.42
CA ILE A 39 0.19 11.23 6.98
C ILE A 39 -1.25 11.06 6.52
N SER A 40 -2.14 11.91 7.03
CA SER A 40 -3.54 11.91 6.65
C SER A 40 -3.68 12.20 5.17
N SER A 41 -4.51 11.40 4.49
CA SER A 41 -4.69 11.42 3.05
C SER A 41 -5.31 12.73 2.48
N LEU A 42 -5.68 13.67 3.35
CA LEU A 42 -6.46 14.87 3.06
C LEU A 42 -5.62 16.12 2.69
N VAL A 43 -4.31 16.18 2.98
CA VAL A 43 -3.49 17.39 2.75
C VAL A 43 -2.14 17.04 2.10
N ASN A 44 -1.91 17.56 0.88
CA ASN A 44 -0.65 17.46 0.11
C ASN A 44 0.04 16.08 0.13
N THR A 45 -0.78 15.05 -0.08
CA THR A 45 -0.57 13.65 0.24
C THR A 45 0.52 12.93 -0.57
N TYR A 46 0.85 13.39 -1.77
CA TYR A 46 1.78 12.70 -2.66
C TYR A 46 3.03 13.55 -2.88
N ASN A 47 4.04 13.27 -2.08
CA ASN A 47 5.35 13.91 -2.13
C ASN A 47 6.45 12.84 -2.09
N GLU A 48 7.71 13.27 -2.13
CA GLU A 48 8.84 12.35 -2.12
C GLU A 48 8.95 11.53 -0.83
N THR A 49 8.59 12.12 0.33
CA THR A 49 8.69 11.44 1.63
C THR A 49 7.80 10.20 1.69
N VAL A 50 6.55 10.29 1.25
CA VAL A 50 5.62 9.16 1.16
C VAL A 50 5.75 8.36 -0.14
N MET A 51 6.82 8.59 -0.90
CA MET A 51 7.09 7.95 -2.20
C MET A 51 5.91 8.06 -3.17
N PHE A 52 5.22 9.20 -3.15
CA PHE A 52 4.03 9.45 -3.96
C PHE A 52 2.94 8.36 -3.83
N GLY A 53 2.91 7.62 -2.72
CA GLY A 53 1.94 6.54 -2.48
C GLY A 53 2.25 5.22 -3.20
N VAL A 54 3.43 5.02 -3.78
CA VAL A 54 3.76 3.80 -4.56
C VAL A 54 3.75 2.52 -3.73
N ALA A 55 3.92 2.59 -2.42
CA ALA A 55 3.69 1.46 -1.52
C ALA A 55 2.32 0.79 -1.74
N SER A 56 1.28 1.58 -2.04
CA SER A 56 -0.05 1.06 -2.37
C SER A 56 -0.06 0.21 -3.65
N MET A 57 0.77 0.53 -4.64
CA MET A 57 0.96 -0.30 -5.85
C MET A 57 1.67 -1.60 -5.52
N LEU A 58 2.77 -1.52 -4.77
CA LEU A 58 3.57 -2.70 -4.43
C LEU A 58 2.74 -3.73 -3.64
N CYS A 59 1.93 -3.24 -2.69
CA CYS A 59 1.01 -4.08 -1.93
C CYS A 59 0.01 -4.82 -2.81
N ARG A 60 -0.54 -4.16 -3.84
CA ARG A 60 -1.61 -4.73 -4.66
C ARG A 60 -1.11 -5.53 -5.85
N LEU A 61 0.03 -5.16 -6.43
CA LEU A 61 0.62 -5.87 -7.56
C LEU A 61 1.44 -7.09 -7.14
N GLY A 62 1.80 -7.22 -5.86
CA GLY A 62 2.71 -8.27 -5.38
C GLY A 62 4.12 -8.15 -5.97
N VAL A 63 4.51 -6.94 -6.38
CA VAL A 63 5.84 -6.64 -6.91
C VAL A 63 6.80 -6.45 -5.73
N ARG A 64 8.02 -6.96 -5.89
CA ARG A 64 9.02 -6.96 -4.81
C ARG A 64 10.12 -5.94 -5.11
N PRO A 65 10.53 -5.12 -4.15
CA PRO A 65 11.80 -4.38 -4.26
C PRO A 65 12.95 -5.37 -4.41
N ARG A 66 13.94 -5.03 -5.24
CA ARG A 66 15.17 -5.83 -5.32
C ARG A 66 15.92 -5.78 -3.97
N PRO A 67 16.54 -6.90 -3.54
CA PRO A 67 17.24 -6.97 -2.26
C PRO A 67 18.32 -5.91 -2.05
N THR A 68 19.01 -5.53 -3.13
CA THR A 68 20.10 -4.55 -3.11
C THR A 68 19.62 -3.09 -3.09
N SER A 69 18.31 -2.86 -3.25
CA SER A 69 17.77 -1.51 -3.25
C SER A 69 17.47 -1.03 -1.85
N THR A 70 17.79 0.24 -1.57
CA THR A 70 17.33 0.93 -0.35
C THR A 70 15.80 0.88 -0.22
N LEU A 71 15.07 0.77 -1.34
CA LEU A 71 13.61 0.62 -1.31
C LEU A 71 13.16 -0.61 -0.51
N ALA A 72 13.92 -1.71 -0.51
CA ALA A 72 13.56 -2.91 0.26
C ALA A 72 13.47 -2.61 1.75
N SER A 73 14.50 -1.97 2.31
CA SER A 73 14.55 -1.57 3.71
C SER A 73 13.49 -0.51 4.04
N HIS A 74 13.32 0.48 3.15
CA HIS A 74 12.31 1.52 3.34
C HIS A 74 10.88 0.94 3.30
N ALA A 75 10.58 0.02 2.38
CA ALA A 75 9.29 -0.62 2.26
C ALA A 75 8.90 -1.34 3.55
N VAL A 76 9.84 -2.04 4.18
CA VAL A 76 9.63 -2.75 5.46
C VAL A 76 9.48 -1.77 6.62
N ALA A 77 10.41 -0.82 6.77
CA ALA A 77 10.44 0.09 7.93
C ALA A 77 9.23 1.04 7.98
N ASN A 78 8.76 1.45 6.79
CA ASN A 78 7.89 2.60 6.64
C ASN A 78 6.53 2.30 6.01
N PHE A 79 6.45 1.27 5.16
CA PHE A 79 5.31 1.08 4.27
C PHE A 79 4.65 -0.30 4.38
N MET A 80 4.76 -0.94 5.53
CA MET A 80 4.07 -2.19 5.84
C MET A 80 4.51 -3.44 5.05
N ALA A 81 5.61 -3.38 4.29
CA ALA A 81 6.16 -4.59 3.69
C ALA A 81 6.73 -5.53 4.76
N ILE A 82 6.79 -6.81 4.43
CA ILE A 82 7.31 -7.86 5.29
C ILE A 82 8.72 -8.20 4.83
N LEU A 83 9.63 -8.32 5.78
CA LEU A 83 10.93 -8.94 5.57
C LEU A 83 10.73 -10.46 5.66
N ALA A 84 10.76 -11.13 4.52
CA ALA A 84 10.52 -12.57 4.42
C ALA A 84 11.79 -13.38 4.68
N TYR A 85 12.96 -12.85 4.29
CA TYR A 85 14.24 -13.53 4.45
C TYR A 85 15.39 -12.54 4.53
N VAL A 86 16.42 -12.90 5.30
CA VAL A 86 17.71 -12.20 5.39
C VAL A 86 18.80 -13.22 5.09
N GLY A 87 19.56 -12.99 4.03
CA GLY A 87 20.71 -13.79 3.66
C GLY A 87 21.88 -13.53 4.60
N TYR A 88 22.58 -14.60 4.99
CA TYR A 88 23.68 -14.54 5.96
C TYR A 88 24.96 -13.91 5.39
N GLU A 89 25.22 -14.04 4.08
CA GLU A 89 26.53 -13.73 3.51
C GLU A 89 26.59 -12.44 2.65
N LYS A 90 25.47 -11.78 2.33
CA LYS A 90 25.46 -10.69 1.31
C LYS A 90 24.42 -9.57 1.47
N ASP A 91 23.96 -9.23 2.69
CA ASP A 91 22.94 -8.18 2.85
C ASP A 91 21.72 -8.39 1.92
N ASP A 92 21.40 -9.65 1.59
CA ASP A 92 20.32 -9.97 0.68
C ASP A 92 19.02 -10.05 1.49
N TYR A 93 18.18 -9.03 1.37
CA TYR A 93 16.89 -8.94 2.03
C TYR A 93 15.76 -9.24 1.05
N LEU A 94 14.98 -10.30 1.29
CA LEU A 94 13.75 -10.53 0.53
C LEU A 94 12.61 -9.79 1.22
N SER A 95 12.17 -8.69 0.62
CA SER A 95 11.00 -7.94 1.09
C SER A 95 9.82 -8.09 0.13
N SER A 96 8.62 -8.24 0.70
CA SER A 96 7.39 -8.33 -0.08
C SER A 96 6.17 -7.96 0.76
N TYR A 97 5.04 -7.69 0.11
CA TYR A 97 3.76 -7.57 0.80
C TYR A 97 3.10 -8.95 0.93
N ALA A 98 2.55 -9.26 2.11
CA ALA A 98 1.62 -10.38 2.22
C ALA A 98 0.28 -10.01 1.56
N SER A 99 -0.48 -11.03 1.18
CA SER A 99 -1.88 -10.91 0.78
C SER A 99 -2.73 -10.44 1.98
N ASP A 100 -2.70 -9.13 2.25
CA ASP A 100 -3.38 -8.48 3.36
C ASP A 100 -4.60 -7.71 2.81
N PRO A 101 -5.83 -8.22 3.04
CA PRO A 101 -7.03 -7.60 2.47
C PRO A 101 -7.27 -6.19 3.02
N VAL A 102 -6.90 -5.92 4.27
CA VAL A 102 -7.05 -4.59 4.88
C VAL A 102 -6.11 -3.59 4.20
N LEU A 103 -4.86 -4.02 3.95
CA LEU A 103 -3.89 -3.18 3.25
C LEU A 103 -4.26 -2.97 1.77
N ALA A 104 -4.88 -3.97 1.13
CA ALA A 104 -5.41 -3.84 -0.22
C ALA A 104 -6.56 -2.82 -0.30
N LEU A 105 -7.50 -2.84 0.67
CA LEU A 105 -8.57 -1.83 0.78
C LEU A 105 -8.01 -0.44 1.10
N GLY A 106 -7.03 -0.35 2.00
CA GLY A 106 -6.33 0.91 2.28
C GLY A 106 -5.63 1.47 1.03
N ALA A 107 -5.01 0.60 0.22
CA ALA A 107 -4.40 0.98 -1.05
C ALA A 107 -5.43 1.48 -2.08
N ILE A 108 -6.63 0.88 -2.13
CA ILE A 108 -7.74 1.40 -2.93
C ILE A 108 -8.08 2.83 -2.48
N LYS A 109 -8.25 3.07 -1.18
CA LYS A 109 -8.51 4.43 -0.65
C LYS A 109 -7.38 5.37 -1.10
N VAL A 110 -6.11 5.00 -0.95
CA VAL A 110 -4.95 5.81 -1.42
C VAL A 110 -5.00 6.12 -2.93
N TRP A 111 -5.48 5.22 -3.79
CA TRP A 111 -5.55 5.47 -5.24
C TRP A 111 -6.64 6.48 -5.62
N TYR A 112 -7.75 6.48 -4.87
CA TYR A 112 -8.96 7.24 -5.20
C TYR A 112 -9.29 8.38 -4.23
N THR A 113 -8.52 8.58 -3.15
CA THR A 113 -8.72 9.71 -2.22
C THR A 113 -8.67 11.04 -2.96
N ARG A 114 -7.78 11.17 -3.93
CA ARG A 114 -7.64 12.37 -4.75
C ARG A 114 -8.01 12.07 -6.18
N LYS A 115 -8.77 12.98 -6.79
CA LYS A 115 -9.04 12.94 -8.23
C LYS A 115 -7.71 12.87 -8.99
N ASP A 116 -7.61 11.89 -9.89
CA ASP A 116 -6.43 11.59 -10.70
C ASP A 116 -5.16 11.25 -9.89
N GLY A 117 -5.27 10.90 -8.60
CA GLY A 117 -4.14 10.59 -7.73
C GLY A 117 -3.25 9.48 -8.28
N LEU A 118 -3.89 8.39 -8.74
CA LEU A 118 -3.23 7.26 -9.39
C LEU A 118 -2.45 7.69 -10.64
N ALA A 119 -3.10 8.41 -11.57
CA ALA A 119 -2.51 8.79 -12.85
C ALA A 119 -1.43 9.88 -12.72
N LYS A 120 -1.64 10.85 -11.81
CA LYS A 120 -0.79 12.02 -11.69
C LYS A 120 0.45 11.80 -10.82
N TYR A 121 0.38 10.92 -9.82
CA TYR A 121 1.45 10.77 -8.83
C TYR A 121 1.99 9.34 -8.74
N ILE A 122 1.09 8.36 -8.57
CA ILE A 122 1.49 6.98 -8.27
C ILE A 122 2.09 6.27 -9.50
N LEU A 123 1.40 6.29 -10.66
CA LEU A 123 1.88 5.62 -11.87
C LEU A 123 3.20 6.19 -12.42
N PRO A 124 3.41 7.53 -12.46
CA PRO A 124 4.70 8.08 -12.85
C PRO A 124 5.84 7.63 -11.94
N GLN A 125 5.60 7.57 -10.63
CA GLN A 125 6.60 7.12 -9.68
C GLN A 125 6.87 5.62 -9.80
N LEU A 126 5.85 4.79 -10.06
CA LEU A 126 6.03 3.37 -10.38
C LEU A 126 6.87 3.19 -11.64
N LYS A 127 6.58 3.93 -12.71
CA LYS A 127 7.36 3.93 -13.95
C LYS A 127 8.84 4.24 -13.68
N ARG A 128 9.14 5.25 -12.85
CA ARG A 128 10.51 5.59 -12.47
C ARG A 128 11.21 4.40 -11.80
N LEU A 129 10.59 3.78 -10.81
CA LEU A 129 11.17 2.63 -10.10
C LEU A 129 11.42 1.42 -11.02
N ILE A 130 10.60 1.24 -12.05
CA ILE A 130 10.80 0.18 -13.05
C ILE A 130 12.00 0.50 -13.94
N LEU A 131 12.11 1.73 -14.42
CA LEU A 131 13.22 2.18 -15.25
C LEU A 131 14.56 2.16 -14.50
N ASP A 132 14.53 2.45 -13.20
CA ASP A 132 15.70 2.38 -12.32
C ASP A 132 16.05 0.94 -11.90
N GLU A 133 15.34 -0.07 -12.42
CA GLU A 133 15.47 -1.49 -12.10
C GLU A 133 15.36 -1.82 -10.60
N VAL A 134 14.72 -0.95 -9.82
CA VAL A 134 14.57 -1.07 -8.36
C VAL A 134 13.56 -2.16 -7.98
N LEU A 135 12.66 -2.50 -8.90
CA LEU A 135 11.60 -3.49 -8.69
C LEU A 135 11.84 -4.76 -9.51
N ASP A 136 11.59 -5.90 -8.89
CA ASP A 136 11.44 -7.17 -9.58
C ASP A 136 9.99 -7.31 -10.07
N THR A 137 9.74 -6.86 -11.30
CA THR A 137 8.41 -6.88 -11.92
C THR A 137 8.07 -8.15 -12.66
N GLY A 138 9.02 -9.09 -12.82
CA GLY A 138 8.92 -10.12 -13.85
C GLY A 138 8.76 -9.49 -15.24
N GLY A 139 7.83 -10.00 -16.04
CA GLY A 139 7.54 -9.45 -17.36
C GLY A 139 6.71 -8.16 -17.30
N ILE A 140 7.08 -7.14 -18.10
CA ILE A 140 6.32 -5.86 -18.17
C ILE A 140 4.85 -6.10 -18.53
N GLY A 141 4.57 -7.02 -19.47
CA GLY A 141 3.21 -7.36 -19.87
C GLY A 141 2.36 -7.93 -18.73
N GLU A 142 2.98 -8.71 -17.83
CA GLU A 142 2.30 -9.24 -16.65
C GLU A 142 1.94 -8.12 -15.67
N MET A 143 2.87 -7.19 -15.42
CA MET A 143 2.63 -6.05 -14.54
C MET A 143 1.53 -5.13 -15.09
N VAL A 144 1.51 -4.85 -16.39
CA VAL A 144 0.42 -4.11 -17.04
C VAL A 144 -0.92 -4.84 -16.90
N ALA A 145 -0.95 -6.16 -17.13
CA ALA A 145 -2.16 -6.97 -16.98
C ALA A 145 -2.70 -6.94 -15.53
N ARG A 146 -1.82 -7.07 -14.53
CA ARG A 146 -2.19 -6.95 -13.11
C ARG A 146 -2.79 -5.59 -12.79
N ILE A 147 -2.22 -4.49 -13.31
CA ILE A 147 -2.79 -3.14 -13.13
C ILE A 147 -4.19 -3.06 -13.74
N LEU A 148 -4.37 -3.51 -14.99
CA LEU A 148 -5.68 -3.47 -15.66
C LEU A 148 -6.74 -4.30 -14.93
N LEU A 149 -6.37 -5.49 -14.44
CA LEU A 149 -7.26 -6.33 -13.63
C LEU A 149 -7.66 -5.64 -12.33
N LEU A 150 -6.70 -5.02 -11.62
CA LEU A 150 -7.00 -4.28 -10.39
C LEU A 150 -7.92 -3.08 -10.65
N LEU A 151 -7.70 -2.33 -11.74
CA LEU A 151 -8.57 -1.22 -12.14
C LEU A 151 -10.00 -1.69 -12.46
N ALA A 152 -10.13 -2.82 -13.16
CA ALA A 152 -11.43 -3.41 -13.45
C ALA A 152 -12.14 -3.88 -12.16
N MET A 153 -11.41 -4.57 -11.28
CA MET A 153 -11.94 -5.00 -9.97
C MET A 153 -12.37 -3.81 -9.12
N ASP A 154 -11.57 -2.74 -9.07
CA ASP A 154 -11.89 -1.51 -8.36
C ASP A 154 -13.18 -0.90 -8.89
N LYS A 155 -13.34 -0.84 -10.22
CA LYS A 155 -14.58 -0.37 -10.83
C LYS A 155 -15.79 -1.22 -10.46
N CYS A 156 -15.64 -2.54 -10.35
CA CYS A 156 -16.72 -3.43 -9.93
C CYS A 156 -17.06 -3.27 -8.43
N VAL A 157 -16.07 -3.07 -7.57
CA VAL A 157 -16.25 -2.99 -6.10
C VAL A 157 -16.73 -1.59 -5.68
N ILE A 158 -16.18 -0.54 -6.27
CA ILE A 158 -16.50 0.87 -5.95
C ILE A 158 -17.76 1.32 -6.70
N GLY A 159 -18.03 0.77 -7.88
CA GLY A 159 -19.10 1.25 -8.78
C GLY A 159 -18.84 2.70 -9.23
N ASP A 160 -19.91 3.44 -9.51
CA ASP A 160 -19.87 4.90 -9.79
C ASP A 160 -19.87 5.77 -8.53
N LYS A 161 -19.80 5.16 -7.33
CA LYS A 161 -19.78 5.92 -6.08
C LYS A 161 -18.40 6.58 -5.93
N LEU A 162 -18.35 7.90 -6.07
CA LEU A 162 -17.22 8.68 -5.57
C LEU A 162 -17.11 8.47 -4.05
N PHE A 163 -15.89 8.26 -3.55
CA PHE A 163 -15.53 8.12 -2.13
C PHE A 163 -15.92 9.31 -1.21
N TYR A 164 -16.72 10.27 -1.66
CA TYR A 164 -17.21 11.37 -0.82
C TYR A 164 -18.29 10.94 0.21
N LEU A 165 -18.63 9.65 0.27
CA LEU A 165 -19.66 9.10 1.19
C LEU A 165 -19.16 7.89 2.02
N CYS A 166 -17.85 7.65 2.10
CA CYS A 166 -17.23 6.67 3.02
C CYS A 166 -16.05 7.27 3.78
#